data_AF-A0A932J3Q8-F1
#
_entry.id   AF-A0A932J3Q8-F1
#
_cell.length_a   1.000
_cell.length_b   1.000
_cell.length_c   1.000
_cell.angle_alpha   90.00
_cell.angle_beta   90.00
_cell.angle_gamma   90.00
#
_symmetry.space_group_name_H-M   'P 1'
#
loop_
_entity.id
_entity.type
_entity.pdbx_description
1 polymer ?
#
loop_
_entity_poly.entity_id
_entity_poly.type
_entity_poly.pdbx_seq_one_letter_code
_entity_poly.pdbx_strand_id
1 'polypeptide(L)'
;AETFFDNAIDAYSEVRVALQSDGKILAAGSFCPAGCQEEADGVSSSRVYVARYSPNGQLDSTFGSGGYVKMDVNSSTSCVRGIAVQSDGRIVLVGAAKLIALPRHIGYVARFNQDGSLDAEFGGTGIVKKNIVAGADDVFTALTMQNDGKIVFAGTSLYSTYKHFVVGRMWQGAPH
;
A
#
# COMPACT_ATOMS: atom_id res chain seq x y z
N ALA A 1 25.04 11.89 14.69
CA ALA A 1 24.83 10.57 15.32
C ALA A 1 23.78 9.85 14.50
N GLU A 2 24.06 8.63 14.06
CA GLU A 2 23.06 7.78 13.40
C GLU A 2 22.20 7.11 14.48
N THR A 3 20.88 7.21 14.36
CA THR A 3 19.95 6.57 15.29
C THR A 3 19.20 5.49 14.53
N PHE A 4 19.44 4.23 14.91
CA PHE A 4 18.73 3.06 14.36
C PHE A 4 17.60 2.68 15.31
N PHE A 5 16.40 2.47 14.77
CA PHE A 5 15.23 2.05 15.53
C PHE A 5 14.78 0.69 15.02
N ASP A 6 15.02 -0.35 15.81
CA ASP A 6 14.50 -1.70 15.56
C ASP A 6 13.30 -1.93 16.48
N ASN A 7 12.12 -2.02 15.90
CA ASN A 7 10.85 -2.22 16.61
C ASN A 7 10.14 -3.51 16.15
N ALA A 8 10.89 -4.48 15.60
CA ALA A 8 10.44 -5.86 15.35
C ALA A 8 9.12 -6.01 14.59
N ILE A 9 8.87 -5.17 13.57
CA ILE A 9 7.94 -5.53 12.50
C ILE A 9 8.81 -6.21 11.45
N ASP A 10 8.94 -7.53 11.57
CA ASP A 10 9.62 -8.35 10.58
C ASP A 10 9.08 -8.00 9.19
N ALA A 11 9.95 -7.64 8.25
CA ALA A 11 9.58 -7.38 6.86
C ALA A 11 10.33 -8.36 5.97
N TYR A 12 9.60 -9.20 5.23
CA TYR A 12 10.19 -10.18 4.31
C TYR A 12 10.52 -9.58 2.93
N SER A 13 10.17 -8.32 2.68
CA SER A 13 10.32 -7.68 1.37
C SER A 13 10.65 -6.19 1.51
N GLU A 14 10.85 -5.53 0.37
CA GLU A 14 11.19 -4.11 0.32
C GLU A 14 10.21 -3.24 1.15
N VAL A 15 10.78 -2.36 1.97
CA VAL A 15 10.05 -1.36 2.74
C VAL A 15 10.00 -0.05 1.95
N ARG A 16 8.92 0.71 2.14
CA ARG A 16 8.77 2.08 1.65
C ARG A 16 8.62 3.02 2.83
N VAL A 17 9.21 4.21 2.71
CA VAL A 17 9.17 5.22 3.77
C VAL A 17 8.58 6.52 3.25
N ALA A 18 7.83 7.22 4.12
CA ALA A 18 7.38 8.59 3.89
C ALA A 18 7.45 9.39 5.19
N LEU A 19 7.59 10.72 5.05
CA LEU A 19 7.55 11.65 6.16
C LEU A 19 6.20 12.36 6.19
N GLN A 20 5.65 12.53 7.38
CA GLN A 20 4.55 13.46 7.63
C GLN A 20 5.12 14.85 7.96
N SER A 21 4.31 15.91 7.80
CA SER A 21 4.73 17.31 8.02
C SER A 21 5.11 17.62 9.46
N ASP A 22 4.64 16.83 10.42
CA ASP A 22 4.99 16.91 11.84
C ASP A 22 6.28 16.15 12.20
N GLY A 23 6.98 15.61 11.19
CA GLY A 23 8.22 14.84 11.36
C GLY A 23 8.01 13.38 11.73
N LYS A 24 6.77 12.89 11.85
CA LYS A 24 6.51 11.45 12.01
C LYS A 24 6.92 10.69 10.75
N ILE A 25 7.33 9.44 10.95
CA ILE A 25 7.86 8.57 9.91
C ILE A 25 6.85 7.45 9.68
N LEU A 26 6.47 7.22 8.43
CA LEU A 26 5.68 6.07 8.02
C LEU A 26 6.58 5.05 7.34
N ALA A 27 6.44 3.78 7.73
CA ALA A 27 7.10 2.65 7.06
C ALA A 27 6.03 1.66 6.60
N ALA A 28 6.03 1.32 5.31
CA ALA A 28 5.11 0.35 4.74
C ALA A 28 5.86 -0.83 4.14
N GLY A 29 5.45 -2.04 4.49
CA GLY A 29 6.08 -3.28 4.03
C GLY A 29 5.07 -4.36 3.73
N SER A 30 5.50 -5.40 3.00
CA SER A 30 4.70 -6.62 2.79
C SER A 30 5.25 -7.71 3.70
N PHE A 31 4.43 -8.19 4.62
CA PHE A 31 4.80 -9.14 5.67
C PHE A 31 3.99 -10.43 5.58
N CYS A 32 4.65 -11.54 5.86
CA CYS A 32 4.04 -12.84 6.05
C CYS A 32 4.26 -13.25 7.52
N PRO A 33 3.25 -13.14 8.41
CA PRO A 33 3.40 -13.61 9.79
C PRO A 33 3.85 -15.06 9.88
N ALA A 34 4.61 -15.38 10.93
CA ALA A 34 4.95 -16.75 11.26
C ALA A 34 3.66 -17.59 11.38
N GLY A 35 3.57 -18.66 10.59
CA GLY A 35 2.37 -19.51 10.54
C GLY A 35 1.37 -19.18 9.43
N CYS A 36 1.62 -18.17 8.58
CA CYS A 36 0.97 -18.10 7.27
C CYS A 36 1.33 -19.38 6.50
N GLN A 37 0.37 -20.30 6.41
CA GLN A 37 0.53 -21.51 5.62
C GLN A 37 0.77 -21.11 4.17
N GLU A 38 1.64 -21.83 3.48
CA GLU A 38 1.57 -21.90 2.04
C GLU A 38 0.13 -22.29 1.71
N GLU A 39 -0.61 -21.41 1.05
CA GLU A 39 -1.92 -21.76 0.53
C GLU A 39 -1.75 -22.98 -0.40
N ALA A 40 -2.80 -23.77 -0.64
CA ALA A 40 -2.72 -24.99 -1.44
C ALA A 40 -2.21 -24.78 -2.90
N ASP A 41 -2.06 -23.53 -3.34
CA ASP A 41 -1.47 -23.10 -4.61
C ASP A 41 0.03 -22.72 -4.51
N GLY A 42 0.68 -22.93 -3.35
CA GLY A 42 2.11 -22.66 -3.12
C GLY A 42 2.45 -21.19 -2.90
N VAL A 43 1.47 -20.31 -2.61
CA VAL A 43 1.71 -18.88 -2.43
C VAL A 43 1.68 -18.48 -0.95
N SER A 44 2.79 -17.93 -0.47
CA SER A 44 2.87 -17.24 0.83
C SER A 44 1.92 -16.03 0.87
N SER A 45 1.00 -16.00 1.84
CA SER A 45 -0.05 -14.99 1.98
C SER A 45 0.47 -13.67 2.57
N SER A 46 1.37 -13.00 1.86
CA SER A 46 1.87 -11.68 2.28
C SER A 46 0.73 -10.65 2.40
N ARG A 47 0.83 -9.77 3.39
CA ARG A 47 -0.11 -8.68 3.68
C ARG A 47 0.64 -7.38 3.84
N VAL A 48 -0.01 -6.27 3.54
CA VAL A 48 0.59 -4.94 3.70
C VAL A 48 0.42 -4.47 5.14
N TYR A 49 1.52 -4.01 5.71
CA TYR A 49 1.57 -3.34 7.00
C TYR A 49 2.06 -1.91 6.82
N VAL A 50 1.48 -0.99 7.57
CA VAL A 50 1.99 0.39 7.72
C VAL A 50 2.22 0.64 9.19
N ALA A 51 3.44 1.01 9.56
CA ALA A 51 3.78 1.44 10.90
C ALA A 51 4.05 2.93 10.91
N ARG A 52 3.77 3.59 12.04
CA ARG A 52 4.15 4.97 12.26
C ARG A 52 5.09 5.09 13.44
N TYR A 53 6.12 5.91 13.27
CA TYR A 53 7.05 6.27 14.31
C TYR A 53 7.00 7.77 14.57
N SER A 54 7.24 8.16 15.80
CA SER A 54 7.50 9.54 16.19
C SER A 54 8.82 10.05 15.57
N PRO A 55 9.07 11.38 15.59
CA PRO A 55 10.33 11.94 15.08
C PRO A 55 11.59 11.41 15.78
N ASN A 56 11.44 10.93 17.02
CA ASN A 56 12.51 10.27 17.79
C ASN A 56 12.54 8.74 17.60
N GLY A 57 11.83 8.21 16.61
CA GLY A 57 11.84 6.81 16.18
C GLY A 57 11.16 5.80 17.09
N GLN A 58 10.41 6.25 18.10
CA GLN A 58 9.55 5.38 18.90
C GLN A 58 8.29 5.03 18.10
N LEU A 59 7.78 3.81 18.26
CA LEU A 59 6.53 3.43 17.62
C LEU A 59 5.38 4.29 18.17
N ASP A 60 4.62 4.93 17.29
CA ASP A 60 3.52 5.81 17.66
C ASP A 60 2.26 4.99 17.93
N SER A 61 2.02 4.65 19.20
CA SER A 61 0.88 3.84 19.63
C SER A 61 -0.50 4.42 19.32
N THR A 62 -0.59 5.69 18.90
CA THR A 62 -1.85 6.32 18.47
C THR A 62 -2.23 6.01 17.02
N PHE A 63 -1.34 5.36 16.25
CA PHE A 63 -1.59 4.95 14.87
C PHE A 63 -2.15 3.53 14.79
N GLY A 64 -3.31 3.36 14.15
CA GLY A 64 -3.93 2.06 13.96
C GLY A 64 -4.11 1.30 15.27
N SER A 65 -3.64 0.06 15.30
CA SER A 65 -3.65 -0.79 16.49
C SER A 65 -2.23 -1.00 17.00
N GLY A 66 -1.87 -0.33 18.10
CA GLY A 66 -0.54 -0.46 18.71
C GLY A 66 0.59 0.11 17.86
N GLY A 67 0.30 1.06 16.97
CA GLY A 67 1.28 1.77 16.15
C GLY A 67 1.44 1.28 14.73
N TYR A 68 0.63 0.30 14.31
CA TYR A 68 0.59 -0.16 12.94
C TYR A 68 -0.82 -0.51 12.48
N VAL A 69 -0.96 -0.64 11.16
CA VAL A 69 -2.17 -1.05 10.46
C VAL A 69 -1.82 -2.26 9.61
N LYS A 70 -2.60 -3.33 9.72
CA LYS A 70 -2.62 -4.45 8.77
C LYS A 70 -3.71 -4.17 7.75
N MET A 71 -3.34 -3.92 6.50
CA MET A 71 -4.30 -3.70 5.43
C MET A 71 -4.78 -5.04 4.87
N ASP A 72 -6.09 -5.26 4.90
CA ASP A 72 -6.73 -6.33 4.15
C ASP A 72 -7.37 -5.77 2.88
N VAL A 73 -7.02 -6.36 1.74
CA VAL A 73 -7.58 -6.02 0.44
C VAL A 73 -8.40 -7.16 -0.14
N ASN A 74 -8.89 -8.09 0.70
CA ASN A 74 -9.66 -9.29 0.31
C ASN A 74 -8.94 -10.09 -0.80
N SER A 75 -7.68 -10.41 -0.55
CA SER A 75 -6.75 -11.04 -1.47
C SER A 75 -6.03 -12.21 -0.81
N SER A 76 -5.59 -13.19 -1.58
CA SER A 76 -4.71 -14.24 -1.07
C SER A 76 -3.33 -13.70 -0.71
N THR A 77 -2.83 -12.72 -1.47
CA THR A 77 -1.58 -11.99 -1.16
C THR A 77 -1.65 -10.54 -1.63
N SER A 78 -0.98 -9.64 -0.92
CA SER A 78 -0.86 -8.24 -1.31
C SER A 78 0.51 -7.67 -0.98
N CYS A 79 0.98 -6.79 -1.84
CA CYS A 79 2.24 -6.09 -1.65
C CYS A 79 2.09 -4.58 -1.79
N VAL A 80 2.99 -3.85 -1.14
CA VAL A 80 3.14 -2.39 -1.28
C VAL A 80 4.37 -2.09 -2.14
N ARG A 81 4.25 -1.04 -2.95
CA ARG A 81 5.33 -0.57 -3.84
C ARG A 81 5.52 0.94 -3.79
N GLY A 82 4.56 1.69 -3.26
CA GLY A 82 4.70 3.13 -3.03
C GLY A 82 3.87 3.60 -1.85
N ILE A 83 4.36 4.63 -1.18
CA ILE A 83 3.69 5.36 -0.10
C ILE A 83 3.91 6.86 -0.32
N ALA A 84 2.87 7.66 -0.09
CA ALA A 84 2.94 9.11 -0.10
C ALA A 84 1.95 9.70 0.91
N VAL A 85 2.20 10.94 1.34
CA VAL A 85 1.34 11.67 2.26
C VAL A 85 0.73 12.86 1.51
N GLN A 86 -0.59 12.99 1.55
CA GLN A 86 -1.30 14.16 1.03
C GLN A 86 -1.12 15.35 1.97
N SER A 87 -1.33 16.58 1.47
CA SER A 87 -1.18 17.81 2.25
C SER A 87 -2.12 17.92 3.46
N ASP A 88 -3.22 17.16 3.45
CA ASP A 88 -4.18 17.04 4.55
C ASP A 88 -3.81 15.96 5.58
N GLY A 89 -2.66 15.31 5.44
CA GLY A 89 -2.17 14.27 6.34
C GLY A 89 -2.69 12.86 6.03
N ARG A 90 -3.55 12.68 5.01
CA ARG A 90 -3.97 11.35 4.54
C ARG A 90 -2.79 10.61 3.92
N ILE A 91 -2.80 9.29 4.06
CA ILE A 91 -1.71 8.40 3.64
C ILE A 91 -2.20 7.59 2.45
N VAL A 92 -1.43 7.57 1.36
CA VAL A 92 -1.77 6.86 0.13
C VAL A 92 -0.74 5.76 -0.11
N LEU A 93 -1.22 4.56 -0.41
CA LEU A 93 -0.40 3.42 -0.84
C LEU A 93 -0.75 2.99 -2.25
N VAL A 94 0.24 2.44 -2.95
CA VAL A 94 0.01 1.69 -4.19
C VAL A 94 0.72 0.35 -4.14
N GLY A 95 0.19 -0.60 -4.89
CA GLY A 95 0.80 -1.90 -5.07
C GLY A 95 -0.05 -2.84 -5.90
N ALA A 96 0.07 -4.13 -5.60
CA ALA A 96 -0.66 -5.19 -6.27
C ALA A 96 -1.23 -6.20 -5.27
N ALA A 97 -2.38 -6.78 -5.61
CA ALA A 97 -3.03 -7.80 -4.83
C ALA A 97 -3.49 -8.96 -5.72
N LYS A 98 -3.22 -10.21 -5.31
CA LYS A 98 -3.76 -11.41 -5.97
C LYS A 98 -5.13 -11.69 -5.37
N LEU A 99 -6.20 -11.40 -6.09
CA LEU A 99 -7.55 -11.63 -5.58
C LEU A 99 -7.84 -13.13 -5.50
N ILE A 100 -8.55 -13.57 -4.46
CA ILE A 100 -8.87 -15.01 -4.27
C ILE A 100 -9.63 -15.57 -5.48
N ALA A 101 -10.52 -14.76 -6.07
CA ALA A 101 -11.34 -15.16 -7.20
C ALA A 101 -10.64 -15.07 -8.58
N LEU A 102 -9.39 -14.58 -8.65
CA LEU A 102 -8.69 -14.35 -9.92
C LEU A 102 -7.26 -14.92 -9.89
N PRO A 103 -6.79 -15.63 -10.94
CA PRO A 103 -5.44 -16.17 -10.98
C PRO A 103 -4.37 -15.11 -11.36
N ARG A 104 -4.57 -13.85 -10.99
CA ARG A 104 -3.71 -12.71 -11.39
C ARG A 104 -3.74 -11.59 -10.35
N HIS A 105 -2.75 -10.71 -10.45
CA HIS A 105 -2.66 -9.50 -9.67
C HIS A 105 -3.52 -8.38 -10.25
N ILE A 106 -4.15 -7.63 -9.36
CA ILE A 106 -4.81 -6.37 -9.66
C ILE A 106 -4.05 -5.24 -8.99
N GLY A 107 -3.85 -4.13 -9.71
CA GLY A 107 -3.28 -2.92 -9.16
C GLY A 107 -4.27 -2.31 -8.16
N TYR A 108 -3.76 -1.74 -7.07
CA TYR A 108 -4.61 -1.02 -6.13
C TYR A 108 -4.00 0.32 -5.70
N VAL A 109 -4.88 1.23 -5.34
CA VAL A 109 -4.57 2.45 -4.59
C VAL A 109 -5.37 2.39 -3.29
N ALA A 110 -4.70 2.49 -2.15
CA ALA A 110 -5.35 2.55 -0.84
C ALA A 110 -5.12 3.91 -0.19
N ARG A 111 -6.10 4.41 0.55
CA ARG A 111 -6.00 5.66 1.29
C ARG A 111 -6.44 5.47 2.74
N PHE A 112 -5.64 6.01 3.64
CA PHE A 112 -5.86 6.00 5.08
C PHE A 112 -5.99 7.44 5.58
N ASN A 113 -6.78 7.60 6.63
CA ASN A 113 -6.78 8.80 7.45
C ASN A 113 -5.47 8.92 8.21
N GLN A 114 -5.24 10.09 8.81
CA GLN A 114 -4.02 10.36 9.55
C GLN A 114 -3.85 9.42 10.75
N ASP A 115 -4.91 8.89 11.34
CA ASP A 115 -4.86 7.92 12.44
C ASP A 115 -4.57 6.47 11.99
N GLY A 116 -4.48 6.22 10.68
CA GLY A 116 -4.26 4.88 10.12
C GLY A 116 -5.54 4.09 9.83
N SER A 117 -6.72 4.63 10.13
CA SER A 117 -7.99 4.04 9.67
C SER A 117 -8.13 4.17 8.14
N LEU A 118 -8.78 3.21 7.48
CA LEU A 118 -9.08 3.33 6.05
C LEU A 118 -10.04 4.51 5.81
N ASP A 119 -9.74 5.32 4.79
CA ASP A 119 -10.61 6.43 4.40
C ASP A 119 -11.80 5.90 3.60
N ALA A 120 -12.91 5.63 4.28
CA ALA A 120 -14.12 5.09 3.67
C ALA A 120 -14.71 5.97 2.55
N GLU A 121 -14.41 7.27 2.52
CA GLU A 121 -14.88 8.16 1.44
C GLU A 121 -14.10 7.93 0.14
N PHE A 122 -12.90 7.33 0.21
CA PHE A 122 -12.08 7.03 -0.95
C PHE A 122 -12.52 5.74 -1.61
N GLY A 123 -13.22 5.85 -2.75
CA GLY A 123 -13.73 4.68 -3.49
C GLY A 123 -14.71 3.82 -2.67
N GLY A 124 -15.33 4.39 -1.63
CA GLY A 124 -16.32 3.75 -0.77
C GLY A 124 -15.76 2.78 0.28
N THR A 125 -14.46 2.44 0.24
CA THR A 125 -13.85 1.43 1.13
C THR A 125 -12.44 1.80 1.59
N GLY A 126 -11.90 2.92 1.13
CA GLY A 126 -10.48 3.25 1.29
C GLY A 126 -9.57 2.55 0.29
N ILE A 127 -10.07 1.61 -0.53
CA ILE A 127 -9.26 0.84 -1.47
C ILE A 127 -9.92 0.83 -2.84
N VAL A 128 -9.18 1.33 -3.84
CA VAL A 128 -9.57 1.29 -5.24
C VAL A 128 -8.73 0.28 -5.96
N LYS A 129 -9.35 -0.80 -6.43
CA LYS A 129 -8.72 -1.81 -7.28
C LYS A 129 -8.94 -1.47 -8.74
N LYS A 130 -7.91 -1.60 -9.57
CA LYS A 130 -7.99 -1.28 -10.99
C LYS A 130 -7.39 -2.40 -11.83
N ASN A 131 -8.25 -2.92 -12.68
CA ASN A 131 -7.94 -3.80 -13.78
C ASN A 131 -7.79 -2.92 -15.02
N ILE A 132 -6.56 -2.66 -15.48
CA ILE A 132 -6.33 -1.72 -16.58
C ILE A 132 -6.66 -2.38 -17.92
N VAL A 133 -6.18 -3.60 -18.11
CA VAL A 133 -6.48 -4.42 -19.28
C VAL A 133 -7.16 -5.70 -18.79
N ALA A 134 -8.32 -6.02 -19.38
CA ALA A 134 -9.08 -7.20 -18.98
C ALA A 134 -8.22 -8.48 -19.06
N GLY A 135 -8.00 -9.12 -17.91
CA GLY A 135 -7.22 -10.35 -17.81
C GLY A 135 -5.72 -10.15 -17.60
N ALA A 136 -5.23 -8.93 -17.45
CA ALA A 136 -3.81 -8.64 -17.25
C ALA A 136 -3.37 -8.75 -15.78
N ASP A 137 -2.08 -9.01 -15.56
CA ASP A 137 -1.41 -8.77 -14.28
C ASP A 137 -1.07 -7.28 -14.17
N ASP A 138 -1.78 -6.59 -13.28
CA ASP A 138 -1.59 -5.15 -13.05
C ASP A 138 -0.82 -4.91 -11.75
N VAL A 139 0.26 -4.12 -11.83
CA VAL A 139 1.08 -3.75 -10.69
C VAL A 139 1.39 -2.27 -10.73
N PHE A 140 0.96 -1.52 -9.71
CA PHE A 140 1.36 -0.13 -9.54
C PHE A 140 2.64 -0.06 -8.70
N THR A 141 3.65 0.64 -9.22
CA THR A 141 5.01 0.64 -8.67
C THR A 141 5.52 2.03 -8.29
N ALA A 142 4.90 3.08 -8.79
CA ALA A 142 5.28 4.47 -8.52
C ALA A 142 4.06 5.27 -8.08
N LEU A 143 4.28 6.23 -7.17
CA LEU A 143 3.25 7.08 -6.58
C LEU A 143 3.85 8.46 -6.31
N THR A 144 3.11 9.50 -6.65
CA THR A 144 3.42 10.88 -6.29
C THR A 144 2.15 11.69 -6.11
N MET A 145 2.24 12.80 -5.39
CA MET A 145 1.15 13.74 -5.17
C MET A 145 1.33 14.97 -6.06
N GLN A 146 0.24 15.43 -6.67
CA GLN A 146 0.20 16.75 -7.31
C GLN A 146 -0.11 17.83 -6.27
N ASN A 147 0.28 19.07 -6.57
CA ASN A 147 0.05 20.23 -5.68
C ASN A 147 -1.44 20.50 -5.41
N ASP A 148 -2.33 20.06 -6.30
CA ASP A 148 -3.78 20.14 -6.12
C ASP A 148 -4.38 18.97 -5.31
N GLY A 149 -3.52 18.15 -4.68
CA GLY A 149 -3.91 17.02 -3.86
C GLY A 149 -4.24 15.74 -4.65
N LYS A 150 -4.15 15.75 -5.98
CA LYS A 150 -4.42 14.55 -6.79
C LYS A 150 -3.33 13.50 -6.63
N ILE A 151 -3.76 12.24 -6.68
CA ILE A 151 -2.90 11.06 -6.61
C ILE A 151 -2.48 10.73 -8.04
N VAL A 152 -1.18 10.67 -8.31
CA VAL A 152 -0.63 10.17 -9.57
C VAL A 152 0.14 8.89 -9.29
N PHE A 153 -0.17 7.84 -10.03
CA PHE A 153 0.48 6.55 -9.89
C PHE A 153 0.85 6.00 -11.26
N ALA A 154 1.89 5.16 -11.28
CA ALA A 154 2.31 4.48 -12.48
C ALA A 154 2.73 3.05 -12.17
N GLY A 155 2.81 2.24 -13.22
CA GLY A 155 3.19 0.85 -13.08
C GLY A 155 3.14 0.13 -14.41
N THR A 156 2.85 -1.17 -14.36
CA THR A 156 2.82 -2.02 -15.54
C THR A 156 1.58 -2.90 -15.58
N SER A 157 1.08 -3.12 -16.79
CA SER A 157 0.03 -4.09 -17.09
C SER A 157 0.61 -5.14 -18.03
N LEU A 158 0.55 -6.42 -17.64
CA LEU A 158 1.07 -7.54 -18.42
C LEU A 158 -0.08 -8.43 -18.88
N TYR A 159 -0.29 -8.53 -20.19
CA TYR A 159 -1.26 -9.43 -20.78
C TYR A 159 -0.58 -10.34 -21.81
N SER A 160 -0.58 -11.65 -21.57
CA SER A 160 0.18 -12.60 -22.39
C SER A 160 1.65 -12.19 -22.47
N THR A 161 2.20 -11.92 -23.66
CA THR A 161 3.58 -11.46 -23.87
C THR A 161 3.73 -9.94 -23.89
N TYR A 162 2.63 -9.18 -23.81
CA TYR A 162 2.65 -7.72 -23.94
C TYR A 162 2.68 -7.04 -22.57
N LYS A 163 3.70 -6.21 -22.34
CA LYS A 163 3.84 -5.40 -21.12
C LYS A 163 3.76 -3.92 -21.46
N HIS A 164 2.76 -3.22 -20.93
CA HIS A 164 2.60 -1.77 -21.10
C HIS A 164 2.91 -1.05 -19.81
N PHE A 165 3.46 0.16 -19.90
CA PHE A 165 3.44 1.07 -18.76
C PHE A 165 2.04 1.68 -18.65
N VAL A 166 1.60 1.91 -17.42
CA VAL A 166 0.33 2.57 -17.12
C VAL A 166 0.61 3.78 -16.26
N VAL A 167 -0.08 4.88 -16.52
CA VAL A 167 -0.08 6.07 -15.68
C VAL A 167 -1.53 6.41 -15.41
N GLY A 168 -1.86 6.55 -14.13
CA GLY A 168 -3.19 6.93 -13.68
C GLY A 168 -3.11 8.17 -12.81
N ARG A 169 -4.21 8.93 -12.83
CA ARG A 169 -4.43 10.05 -11.94
C ARG A 169 -5.82 9.90 -11.33
N MET A 170 -5.96 10.11 -10.02
CA MET A 170 -7.26 10.00 -9.36
C MET A 170 -7.43 11.01 -8.22
N TRP A 171 -8.71 11.27 -7.92
CA TRP A 171 -9.20 12.06 -6.79
C TRP A 171 -10.45 11.38 -6.24
N GLN A 172 -10.58 11.28 -4.91
CA GLN A 172 -11.73 10.64 -4.22
C GLN A 172 -12.04 9.18 -4.64
N GLY A 173 -11.15 8.52 -5.36
CA GLY A 173 -11.24 7.10 -5.72
C GLY A 173 -11.87 6.79 -7.08
N ALA A 174 -12.29 7.81 -7.86
CA ALA A 174 -12.63 7.64 -9.26
C ALA A 174 -11.42 7.96 -10.15
N PRO A 175 -11.02 7.06 -11.09
CA PRO A 175 -10.06 7.43 -12.13
C PRO A 175 -10.75 8.37 -13.15
N HIS A 176 -10.02 9.36 -13.63
CA HIS A 176 -10.37 10.18 -14.80
C HIS A 176 -9.34 9.95 -15.90
#